data_AF-A0A139SNL4-F1
#
_entry.id   AF-A0A139SNL4-F1
#
_cell.length_a   1.000
_cell.length_b   1.000
_cell.length_c   1.000
_cell.angle_alpha   90.00
_cell.angle_beta   90.00
_cell.angle_gamma   90.00
#
_symmetry.space_group_name_H-M   'P 1'
#
loop_
_entity.id
_entity.type
_entity.pdbx_description
1 polymer ?
#
loop_
_entity_poly.entity_id
_entity_poly.type
_entity_poly.pdbx_seq_one_letter_code
_entity_poly.pdbx_strand_id
1 'polypeptide(L)' 'MESLRAYLQKLAVPQQHEYAERAGTSLGYLRKSLSVGSRFGGVLARRLDEASGGEVPRYELRPDIFGEGPEEAAGQSR' A
#
# COMPACT_ATOMS: atom_id res chain seq x y z
N MET A 1 1.80 5.56 5.73
CA MET A 1 2.20 4.13 5.59
C MET A 1 1.50 3.22 6.61
N GLU A 2 0.61 3.75 7.44
CA GLU A 2 -0.13 2.96 8.42
C GLU A 2 -1.16 2.06 7.75
N SER A 3 -1.82 2.52 6.68
CA SER A 3 -2.77 1.72 5.91
C SER A 3 -2.12 0.44 5.36
N LEU A 4 -0.90 0.53 4.80
CA LEU A 4 -0.19 -0.64 4.30
C LEU A 4 0.10 -1.65 5.41
N ARG A 5 0.56 -1.16 6.58
CA ARG A 5 0.85 -2.01 7.73
C ARG A 5 -0.43 -2.67 8.26
N ALA A 6 -1.52 -1.92 8.38
CA ALA A 6 -2.81 -2.43 8.81
C ALA A 6 -3.34 -3.48 7.83
N TYR A 7 -3.29 -3.20 6.52
CA TYR A 7 -3.73 -4.11 5.47
C TYR A 7 -2.95 -5.42 5.48
N LEU A 8 -1.62 -5.37 5.57
CA LEU A 8 -0.80 -6.58 5.68
C LEU A 8 -1.14 -7.41 6.92
N GLN A 9 -1.43 -6.77 8.06
CA GLN A 9 -1.83 -7.48 9.29
C GLN A 9 -3.21 -8.16 9.19
N LYS A 10 -4.11 -7.69 8.31
CA LYS A 10 -5.39 -8.36 8.02
C LYS A 10 -5.21 -9.62 7.19
N LEU A 11 -4.18 -9.67 6.34
CA LEU A 11 -3.92 -10.77 5.41
C LEU A 11 -3.12 -11.90 6.07
N ALA A 12 -3.45 -13.15 5.73
CA ALA A 12 -2.59 -14.28 6.04
C ALA A 12 -1.26 -14.14 5.29
N VAL A 13 -0.18 -14.72 5.85
CA VAL A 13 1.15 -14.70 5.22
C VAL A 13 1.15 -15.05 3.73
N PRO A 14 0.49 -16.13 3.25
CA PRO A 14 0.43 -16.40 1.81
C PRO A 14 -0.24 -15.28 1.01
N GLN A 15 -1.31 -14.68 1.52
CA GLN A 15 -2.01 -13.58 0.86
C GLN A 15 -1.17 -12.29 0.83
N GLN A 16 -0.33 -12.06 1.85
CA GLN A 16 0.62 -10.94 1.85
C GLN A 16 1.67 -11.12 0.74
N HIS A 17 2.12 -12.36 0.50
CA HIS A 17 3.01 -12.67 -0.61
C HIS A 17 2.32 -12.41 -1.95
N GLU A 18 1.12 -12.96 -2.17
CA GLU A 18 0.35 -12.72 -3.39
C GLU A 18 0.09 -11.23 -3.64
N TYR A 19 -0.27 -10.47 -2.60
CA TYR A 19 -0.47 -9.03 -2.69
C TYR A 19 0.80 -8.31 -3.15
N ALA A 20 1.95 -8.64 -2.57
CA ALA A 20 3.23 -8.06 -2.96
C ALA A 20 3.59 -8.39 -4.42
N GLU A 21 3.38 -9.64 -4.84
CA GLU A 21 3.64 -10.07 -6.21
C GLU A 21 2.72 -9.39 -7.22
N ARG A 22 1.42 -9.24 -6.90
CA ARG A 22 0.46 -8.48 -7.72
C ARG A 22 0.86 -7.01 -7.88
N ALA A 23 1.44 -6.41 -6.84
CA ALA A 23 2.00 -5.07 -6.90
C ALA A 23 3.35 -4.99 -7.64
N GLY A 24 3.92 -6.13 -8.07
CA GLY A 24 5.21 -6.23 -8.75
C GLY A 24 6.39 -6.01 -7.82
N THR A 25 6.28 -6.43 -6.56
CA THR A 25 7.34 -6.37 -5.55
C THR A 25 7.38 -7.68 -4.74
N SER A 26 8.04 -7.67 -3.59
CA SER A 26 8.12 -8.83 -2.69
C SER A 26 7.77 -8.44 -1.26
N LEU A 27 7.18 -9.36 -0.49
CA LEU A 27 6.83 -9.11 0.90
C LEU A 27 8.03 -8.66 1.74
N GLY A 28 9.21 -9.23 1.49
CA GLY A 28 10.45 -8.82 2.14
C GLY A 28 10.81 -7.35 1.87
N TYR A 29 10.61 -6.87 0.64
CA TYR A 29 10.84 -5.47 0.29
C TYR A 29 9.84 -4.56 1.02
N LEU A 30 8.55 -4.91 1.03
CA LEU A 30 7.52 -4.15 1.75
C LEU A 30 7.84 -4.04 3.25
N ARG A 31 8.15 -5.17 3.91
CA ARG A 31 8.50 -5.19 5.34
C ARG A 31 9.79 -4.43 5.63
N LYS A 32 10.79 -4.52 4.75
CA LYS A 32 12.03 -3.75 4.87
C LYS A 32 11.74 -2.25 4.78
N SER A 33 10.99 -1.81 3.78
CA SER A 33 10.63 -0.39 3.61
C SER A 33 9.80 0.14 4.77
N LEU A 34 8.88 -0.67 5.31
CA LEU A 34 8.13 -0.33 6.53
C LEU A 34 9.04 -0.21 7.76
N SER A 35 10.04 -1.07 7.90
CA SER A 35 10.97 -1.07 9.04
C SER A 35 11.91 0.14 9.02
N VAL A 36 12.48 0.46 7.85
CA VAL A 36 13.46 1.55 7.71
C VAL A 36 12.82 2.89 7.34
N GLY A 37 11.50 2.94 7.17
CA GLY A 37 10.77 4.15 6.74
C GLY A 37 11.10 4.61 5.32
N SER A 38 11.54 3.70 4.44
CA SER A 38 11.92 4.06 3.07
C SER A 38 10.69 4.41 2.23
N ARG A 39 10.84 5.40 1.34
CA ARG A 39 9.76 5.82 0.44
C ARG A 39 9.60 4.82 -0.70
N PHE A 40 8.36 4.42 -0.98
CA PHE A 40 8.04 3.63 -2.16
C PHE A 40 8.12 4.47 -3.45
N GLY A 41 8.48 3.86 -4.57
CA GLY A 41 8.34 4.52 -5.88
C GLY A 41 6.87 4.84 -6.20
N GLY A 42 6.60 5.91 -6.96
CA GLY A 42 5.22 6.30 -7.29
C GLY A 42 4.44 5.21 -8.05
N VAL A 43 5.11 4.49 -8.95
CA VAL A 43 4.53 3.34 -9.66
C VAL A 43 4.14 2.22 -8.68
N LEU A 44 5.00 1.92 -7.71
CA LEU A 44 4.72 0.90 -6.69
C LEU A 44 3.56 1.33 -5.77
N ALA A 45 3.55 2.58 -5.32
CA ALA A 45 2.46 3.12 -4.51
C ALA A 45 1.10 2.99 -5.21
N ARG A 46 1.04 3.33 -6.51
CA ARG A 46 -0.16 3.16 -7.33
C ARG A 46 -0.57 1.69 -7.45
N ARG A 47 0.38 0.78 -7.69
CA ARG A 47 0.07 -0.65 -7.82
C ARG A 47 -0.43 -1.27 -6.51
N LEU A 48 0.10 -0.85 -5.37
CA LEU A 48 -0.37 -1.28 -4.06
C LEU A 48 -1.82 -0.82 -3.81
N ASP A 49 -2.12 0.41 -4.17
CA ASP A 49 -3.48 0.97 -4.14
C ASP A 49 -4.46 0.19 -5.05
N GLU A 50 -4.09 -0.05 -6.31
CA GLU A 50 -4.89 -0.83 -7.26
C GLU A 50 -5.07 -2.29 -6.81
N ALA A 51 -4.02 -2.92 -6.27
CA ALA A 51 -4.07 -4.31 -5.82
C ALA A 51 -4.87 -4.50 -4.53
N SER A 52 -4.96 -3.47 -3.68
CA SER A 52 -5.75 -3.46 -2.45
C SER A 52 -7.17 -2.92 -2.63
N GLY A 53 -7.54 -2.51 -3.86
CA GLY A 53 -8.84 -1.91 -4.13
C GLY A 53 -9.06 -0.57 -3.42
N GLY A 54 -7.99 0.16 -3.12
CA GLY A 54 -8.03 1.43 -2.40
C GLY A 54 -7.89 1.33 -0.88
N GLU A 55 -7.80 0.13 -0.28
CA GLU A 55 -7.53 0.00 1.17
C GLU A 55 -6.12 0.49 1.56
N VAL A 56 -5.17 0.46 0.63
CA VAL A 56 -3.83 1.04 0.80
C VAL A 56 -3.68 2.24 -0.13
N PRO A 57 -4.11 3.44 0.30
CA PRO A 57 -4.14 4.59 -0.57
C PRO A 57 -2.75 5.08 -1.00
N ARG A 58 -2.59 5.28 -2.31
CA ARG A 58 -1.33 5.77 -2.91
C ARG A 58 -0.89 7.15 -2.40
N TYR A 59 -1.82 8.01 -2.02
CA TYR A 59 -1.54 9.33 -1.43
C TYR A 59 -1.02 9.23 0.01
N GLU A 60 -1.31 8.17 0.76
CA GLU A 60 -0.68 7.94 2.06
C GLU A 60 0.74 7.37 1.91
N LEU A 61 0.98 6.62 0.84
CA LEU A 61 2.30 6.08 0.52
C LEU A 61 3.23 7.14 -0.08
N ARG A 62 2.69 8.02 -0.92
CA ARG A 62 3.42 9.07 -1.65
C ARG A 62 2.58 10.36 -1.78
N PRO A 63 2.35 11.08 -0.67
CA PRO A 63 1.64 12.36 -0.72
C PRO A 63 2.39 13.39 -1.57
N ASP A 64 3.72 13.26 -1.67
CA ASP A 64 4.56 14.15 -2.48
C ASP A 64 4.37 13.98 -4.01
N ILE A 65 3.83 12.85 -4.47
CA ILE A 65 3.49 12.65 -5.90
C ILE A 65 2.00 12.84 -6.14
N PHE A 66 1.16 12.24 -5.30
CA PHE A 66 -0.28 12.14 -5.55
C PHE A 66 -1.10 13.24 -4.85
N GLY A 67 -0.46 14.08 -4.04
CA GLY A 67 -1.12 15.10 -3.22
C GLY A 67 -1.77 14.53 -1.95
N GLU A 68 -2.44 15.39 -1.20
CA GLU A 68 -3.39 14.96 -0.17
C GLU A 68 -4.57 14.27 -0.87
N GLY A 69 -4.84 13.02 -0.48
CA GLY A 69 -5.91 12.24 -1.07
C GLY A 69 -7.28 12.88 -0.88
N PRO A 70 -8.31 12.44 -1.62
CA PRO A 70 -9.67 12.90 -1.36
C PRO A 70 -10.04 12.58 0.09
N GLU A 71 -10.55 13.58 0.81
CA GLU A 71 -11.01 13.49 2.21
C GLU A 71 -12.01 12.32 2.44
N GLU A 72 -12.59 11.82 1.34
CA GLU A 72 -13.69 10.85 1.23
C GLU A 72 -13.27 9.37 1.13
N ALA A 73 -11.99 9.06 0.95
CA ALA A 73 -11.54 7.67 0.71
C ALA A 73 -11.35 6.83 1.98
N ALA A 74 -11.68 7.39 3.16
CA ALA A 74 -11.77 6.64 4.43
C ALA A 74 -13.00 5.70 4.52
N GLY A 75 -13.89 5.71 3.53
CA GLY A 75 -14.94 4.70 3.45
C GLY A 75 -15.82 4.90 2.24
N GLN A 76 -15.71 4.03 1.24
CA GLN A 76 -16.73 3.83 0.21
C GLN A 76 -16.45 2.53 -0.55
N SER A 77 -16.82 1.40 0.07
CA SER A 77 -17.40 0.30 -0.70
C SER A 77 -18.81 0.72 -1.05
N ARG A 78 -19.11 0.97 -2.33
CA ARG A 78 -20.47 0.98 -2.86
C ARG A 78 -20.52 0.17 -4.14
#